data_AF-A0A5E4QTH8-F1
#
_entry.id   AF-A0A5E4QTH8-F1
#
_cell.length_a   1.000
_cell.length_b   1.000
_cell.length_c   1.000
_cell.angle_alpha   90.00
_cell.angle_beta   90.00
_cell.angle_gamma   90.00
#
_symmetry.space_group_name_H-M   'P 1'
#
loop_
_entity.id
_entity.type
_entity.pdbx_description
1 polymer ?
#
loop_
_entity_poly.entity_id
_entity_poly.type
_entity_poly.pdbx_seq_one_letter_code
_entity_poly.pdbx_strand_id
1 'polypeptide(L)'
;MSYRDLRNFSEAMRDLGFPHHISLESFRTPNWELLEVCLRWLAARVEPDAVLAGGRETLEQRVALVIHAIELFEIRDRALSRPLDMRAIETALTRAVTSVGERVAVVSEQIDSVAASESALDAKLERRRADLQRAEKRLLTVQKIKPAYQGELTSLEEQIEELWEQYELRYRCVEALKHQLSLLEKAQSEAAEEQQAAVMQLIHKYEAEDLLPGKLDHSGASGSESRAGFLAGRDSLDDIRDEDDSQSDSDFSDTELFAGNEPKSRHDNDA
;
A
#
# COMPACT_ATOMS: atom_id res chain seq x y z
N MET A 1 -15.03 38.87 75.98
CA MET A 1 -13.91 39.73 75.49
C MET A 1 -13.95 41.03 76.28
N SER A 2 -12.79 41.60 76.62
CA SER A 2 -12.75 42.92 77.23
C SER A 2 -13.15 43.98 76.20
N TYR A 3 -13.75 45.09 76.64
CA TYR A 3 -14.00 46.26 75.77
C TYR A 3 -12.70 46.73 75.09
N ARG A 4 -11.57 46.58 75.76
CA ARG A 4 -10.23 46.87 75.22
C ARG A 4 -9.89 45.99 74.02
N ASP A 5 -10.21 44.70 74.06
CA ASP A 5 -9.88 43.76 72.96
C ASP A 5 -10.73 44.05 71.72
N LEU A 6 -12.02 44.36 71.91
CA LEU A 6 -12.93 44.71 70.81
C LEU A 6 -12.54 46.03 70.15
N ARG A 7 -12.09 47.01 70.94
CA ARG A 7 -11.56 48.27 70.44
C ARG A 7 -10.25 48.06 69.68
N ASN A 8 -9.32 47.29 70.23
CA ASN A 8 -8.06 46.98 69.57
C ASN A 8 -8.29 46.23 68.24
N PHE A 9 -9.23 45.27 68.22
CA PHE A 9 -9.58 44.55 67.00
C PHE A 9 -10.18 45.47 65.93
N SER A 10 -11.12 46.35 66.29
CA SER A 10 -11.73 47.26 65.33
C SER A 10 -10.76 48.32 64.80
N GLU A 11 -9.86 48.81 65.65
CA GLU A 11 -8.75 49.69 65.25
C GLU A 11 -7.78 48.94 64.31
N ALA A 12 -7.35 47.71 64.66
CA ALA A 12 -6.45 46.92 63.82
C ALA A 12 -7.06 46.57 62.45
N MET A 13 -8.35 46.20 62.39
CA MET A 13 -9.02 45.95 61.11
C MET A 13 -9.11 47.21 60.24
N ARG A 14 -9.32 48.38 60.86
CA ARG A 14 -9.31 49.67 60.16
C ARG A 14 -7.92 49.98 59.60
N ASP A 15 -6.88 49.81 60.40
CA ASP A 15 -5.49 50.08 59.98
C ASP A 15 -5.03 49.12 58.86
N LEU A 16 -5.52 47.88 58.86
CA LEU A 16 -5.30 46.92 57.79
C LEU A 16 -6.08 47.24 56.50
N GLY A 17 -7.03 48.18 56.54
CA GLY A 17 -7.84 48.60 55.40
C GLY A 17 -9.10 47.78 55.17
N PHE A 18 -9.69 47.19 56.22
CA PHE A 18 -10.95 46.45 56.11
C PHE A 18 -12.08 47.36 55.58
N PRO A 19 -12.83 46.95 54.53
CA PRO A 19 -13.76 47.82 53.82
C PRO A 19 -15.03 48.19 54.60
N HIS A 20 -15.36 47.48 55.69
CA HIS A 20 -16.58 47.71 56.46
C HIS A 20 -16.30 48.33 57.83
N HIS A 21 -17.13 49.28 58.25
CA HIS A 21 -17.02 49.86 59.59
C HIS A 21 -17.51 48.85 60.65
N ILE A 22 -16.63 48.50 61.59
CA ILE A 22 -16.95 47.61 62.71
C ILE A 22 -17.41 48.45 63.91
N SER A 23 -18.70 48.39 64.26
CA SER A 23 -19.22 49.02 65.48
C SER A 23 -18.94 48.14 66.71
N LEU A 24 -18.60 48.77 67.84
CA LEU A 24 -18.42 48.07 69.11
C LEU A 24 -19.74 47.48 69.64
N GLU A 25 -20.89 48.05 69.22
CA GLU A 25 -22.20 47.53 69.60
C GLU A 25 -22.53 46.21 68.90
N SER A 26 -21.90 45.94 67.75
CA SER A 26 -22.09 44.71 66.96
C SER A 26 -21.63 43.43 67.66
N PHE A 27 -20.87 43.54 68.76
CA PHE A 27 -20.38 42.40 69.55
C PHE A 27 -21.08 42.26 70.90
N ARG A 28 -22.14 43.03 71.17
CA ARG A 28 -22.98 42.83 72.37
C ARG A 28 -23.68 41.47 72.36
N THR A 29 -23.95 40.94 71.16
CA THR A 29 -24.44 39.59 70.89
C THR A 29 -23.49 38.89 69.90
N PRO A 30 -23.47 37.56 69.83
CA PRO A 30 -22.61 36.85 68.89
C PRO A 30 -22.99 37.15 67.44
N ASN A 31 -22.13 37.90 66.74
CA ASN A 31 -22.34 38.34 65.36
C ASN A 31 -21.46 37.56 64.38
N TRP A 32 -22.02 36.46 63.86
CA TRP A 32 -21.32 35.56 62.95
C TRP A 32 -21.24 36.08 61.53
N GLU A 33 -22.18 36.90 61.10
CA GLU A 33 -22.11 37.54 59.78
C GLU A 33 -20.86 38.42 59.68
N LEU A 34 -20.60 39.22 60.72
CA LEU A 34 -19.42 40.07 60.77
C LEU A 34 -18.13 39.24 60.87
N LEU A 35 -18.10 38.23 61.74
CA LEU A 35 -16.92 37.39 61.93
C LEU A 35 -16.54 36.66 60.64
N GLU A 36 -17.52 36.13 59.92
CA GLU A 36 -17.30 35.40 58.67
C GLU A 36 -16.68 36.30 57.59
N VAL A 37 -17.21 37.52 57.42
CA VAL A 37 -16.64 38.51 56.49
C VAL A 37 -15.23 38.91 56.91
N CYS A 38 -14.98 39.11 58.21
CA CYS A 38 -13.65 39.45 58.72
C CYS A 38 -12.63 38.33 58.46
N LEU A 39 -12.98 37.07 58.77
CA LEU A 39 -12.09 35.93 58.60
C LEU A 39 -11.77 35.67 57.14
N ARG A 40 -12.76 35.72 56.24
CA ARG A 40 -12.50 35.56 54.80
C ARG A 40 -11.66 36.68 54.23
N TRP A 41 -11.90 37.91 54.67
CA TRP A 41 -11.07 39.03 54.24
C TRP A 41 -9.62 38.90 54.73
N LEU A 42 -9.41 38.50 55.98
CA LEU A 42 -8.08 38.24 56.52
C LEU A 42 -7.38 37.07 55.79
N ALA A 43 -8.10 35.99 55.49
CA ALA A 43 -7.56 34.87 54.74
C ALA A 43 -7.12 35.27 53.33
N ALA A 44 -7.96 36.01 52.60
CA ALA A 44 -7.62 36.54 51.27
C ALA A 44 -6.39 37.48 51.30
N ARG A 45 -6.15 38.15 52.42
CA ARG A 45 -4.98 39.02 52.61
C ARG A 45 -3.69 38.25 52.88
N VAL A 46 -3.80 37.07 53.48
CA VAL A 46 -2.67 36.15 53.68
C VAL A 46 -2.36 35.38 52.40
N GLU A 47 -3.40 34.88 51.73
CA GLU A 47 -3.32 34.14 50.47
C GLU A 47 -4.46 34.58 49.54
N PRO A 48 -4.16 35.22 48.38
CA PRO A 48 -5.19 35.76 47.48
C PRO A 48 -6.25 34.75 47.04
N ASP A 49 -5.87 33.48 46.94
CA ASP A 49 -6.73 32.38 46.48
C ASP A 49 -7.30 31.55 47.64
N ALA A 50 -7.13 31.98 48.89
CA ALA A 50 -7.60 31.24 50.05
C ALA A 50 -9.13 31.22 50.14
N VAL A 51 -9.69 30.01 50.09
CA VAL A 51 -11.12 29.77 50.35
C VAL A 51 -11.25 29.07 51.70
N LEU A 52 -11.83 29.76 52.68
CA LEU A 52 -12.12 29.16 53.98
C LEU A 52 -13.33 28.23 53.89
N ALA A 53 -13.17 26.97 54.31
CA ALA A 53 -14.26 26.01 54.44
C ALA A 53 -15.22 26.41 55.57
N GLY A 54 -16.52 26.06 55.46
CA GLY A 54 -17.53 26.38 56.48
C GLY A 54 -18.36 27.63 56.17
N GLY A 55 -19.04 28.18 57.17
CA GLY A 55 -20.04 29.24 57.02
C GLY A 55 -20.74 29.62 58.33
N ARG A 56 -21.70 30.56 58.27
CA ARG A 56 -22.39 31.10 59.46
C ARG A 56 -23.66 30.35 59.88
N GLU A 57 -24.27 29.58 58.98
CA GLU A 57 -25.66 29.13 59.13
C GLU A 57 -25.80 28.05 60.21
N THR A 58 -24.85 27.11 60.30
CA THR A 58 -24.87 26.05 61.33
C THR A 58 -23.71 26.16 62.31
N LEU A 59 -23.81 25.49 63.47
CA LEU A 59 -22.70 25.43 64.43
C LEU A 59 -21.48 24.71 63.84
N GLU A 60 -21.69 23.59 63.15
CA GLU A 60 -20.62 22.82 62.51
C GLU A 60 -19.88 23.65 61.45
N GLN A 61 -20.62 24.40 60.64
CA GLN A 61 -20.04 25.30 59.63
C GLN A 61 -19.20 26.41 60.27
N ARG A 62 -19.64 26.96 61.40
CA ARG A 62 -18.91 28.01 62.12
C ARG A 62 -17.62 27.49 62.73
N VAL A 63 -17.68 26.30 63.31
CA VAL A 63 -16.50 25.62 63.86
C VAL A 63 -15.49 25.33 62.75
N ALA A 64 -15.94 24.79 61.61
CA ALA A 64 -15.09 24.54 60.45
C ALA A 64 -14.40 25.82 59.93
N LEU A 65 -15.15 26.93 59.86
CA LEU A 65 -14.61 28.23 59.42
C LEU A 65 -13.48 28.74 60.31
N VAL A 66 -13.67 28.68 61.62
CA VAL A 66 -12.68 29.17 62.58
C VAL A 66 -11.44 28.27 62.59
N ILE A 67 -11.61 26.95 62.57
CA ILE A 67 -10.49 26.00 62.54
C ILE A 67 -9.65 26.21 61.28
N HIS A 68 -10.29 26.25 60.12
CA HIS A 68 -9.58 26.40 58.84
C HIS A 68 -8.86 27.76 58.73
N ALA A 69 -9.45 28.83 59.28
CA ALA A 69 -8.80 30.14 59.33
C ALA A 69 -7.54 30.12 60.20
N ILE A 70 -7.60 29.49 61.38
CA ILE A 70 -6.45 29.37 62.29
C ILE A 70 -5.34 28.55 61.63
N GLU A 71 -5.67 27.39 61.05
CA GLU A 71 -4.71 26.54 60.35
C GLU A 71 -3.97 27.30 59.23
N LEU A 72 -4.70 28.07 58.43
CA LEU A 72 -4.12 28.89 57.37
C LEU A 72 -3.15 29.95 57.93
N PHE A 73 -3.55 30.65 59.00
CA PHE A 73 -2.70 31.65 59.63
C PHE A 73 -1.46 31.02 60.29
N GLU A 74 -1.59 29.85 60.91
CA GLU A 74 -0.46 29.12 61.50
C GLU A 74 0.53 28.60 60.46
N ILE A 75 0.05 28.07 59.32
CA ILE A 75 0.93 27.64 58.22
C ILE A 75 1.74 28.82 57.70
N ARG A 76 1.08 29.97 57.51
CA ARG A 76 1.76 31.19 57.09
C ARG A 76 2.79 31.66 58.11
N ASP A 77 2.42 31.73 59.38
CA ASP A 77 3.32 32.17 60.45
C ASP A 77 4.53 31.23 60.58
N ARG A 78 4.32 29.93 60.44
CA ARG A 78 5.39 28.92 60.41
C ARG A 78 6.32 29.08 59.20
N ALA A 79 5.77 29.40 58.04
CA ALA A 79 6.57 29.65 56.84
C ALA A 79 7.41 30.93 56.97
N LEU A 80 6.85 31.98 57.60
CA LEU A 80 7.53 33.25 57.84
C LEU A 80 8.56 33.19 58.98
N SER A 81 8.31 32.39 60.02
CA SER A 81 9.21 32.21 61.15
C SER A 81 10.39 31.28 60.85
N ARG A 82 10.35 30.54 59.73
CA ARG A 82 11.50 29.77 59.27
C ARG A 82 12.65 30.72 58.90
N PRO A 83 13.85 30.58 59.48
CA PRO A 83 15.00 31.35 59.02
C PRO A 83 15.28 30.98 57.56
N LEU A 84 15.11 31.94 56.67
CA LEU A 84 15.45 31.79 55.26
C LEU A 84 16.97 31.71 55.16
N ASP A 85 17.50 30.50 55.00
CA ASP A 85 18.93 30.31 54.75
C ASP A 85 19.23 30.75 53.32
N MET A 86 19.71 31.99 53.19
CA MET A 86 20.09 32.60 51.92
C MET A 86 21.04 31.70 51.12
N ARG A 87 21.96 30.99 51.81
CA ARG A 87 22.92 30.10 51.16
C ARG A 87 22.27 28.89 50.52
N ALA A 88 21.25 28.31 51.16
CA ALA A 88 20.50 27.20 50.60
C ALA A 88 19.75 27.63 49.32
N ILE A 89 19.21 28.85 49.32
CA ILE A 89 18.53 29.42 48.14
C ILE A 89 19.54 29.68 47.01
N GLU A 90 20.68 30.30 47.31
CA GLU A 90 21.75 30.56 46.33
C GLU A 90 22.30 29.27 45.72
N THR A 91 22.52 28.23 46.52
CA THR A 91 23.01 26.92 46.02
C THR A 91 21.95 26.19 45.20
N ALA A 92 20.67 26.28 45.57
CA ALA A 92 19.58 25.74 44.76
C ALA A 92 19.46 26.49 43.43
N LEU A 93 19.56 27.82 43.45
CA LEU A 93 19.47 28.66 42.26
C LEU A 93 20.65 28.41 41.32
N THR A 94 21.88 28.37 41.83
CA THR A 94 23.06 28.07 41.01
C THR A 94 22.96 26.70 40.36
N ARG A 95 22.52 25.66 41.10
CA ARG A 95 22.25 24.33 40.53
C ARG A 95 21.17 24.34 39.44
N ALA A 96 20.09 25.10 39.64
CA ALA A 96 19.03 25.22 38.65
C ALA A 96 19.54 25.91 37.37
N VAL A 97 20.35 26.96 37.51
CA VAL A 97 20.98 27.67 36.38
C VAL A 97 21.94 26.76 35.63
N THR A 98 22.80 26.00 36.31
CA THR A 98 23.73 25.07 35.65
C THR A 98 22.97 23.98 34.90
N SER A 99 21.94 23.38 35.51
CA SER A 99 21.11 22.36 34.86
C SER A 99 20.37 22.90 33.63
N VAL A 100 19.84 24.13 33.70
CA VAL A 100 19.25 24.78 32.52
C VAL A 100 20.32 25.03 31.45
N GLY A 101 21.51 25.50 31.83
CA GLY A 101 22.63 25.71 30.90
C GLY A 101 23.06 24.43 30.18
N GLU A 102 23.17 23.32 30.91
CA GLU A 102 23.45 21.99 30.33
C GLU A 102 22.38 21.55 29.34
N ARG A 103 21.09 21.72 29.69
CA ARG A 103 19.99 21.41 28.76
C ARG A 103 20.02 22.27 27.51
N VAL A 104 20.34 23.56 27.64
CA VAL A 104 20.49 24.47 26.49
C VAL A 104 21.65 24.02 25.60
N ALA A 105 22.79 23.63 26.18
CA ALA A 105 23.93 23.13 25.42
C ALA A 105 23.58 21.87 24.63
N VAL A 106 22.92 20.89 25.26
CA VAL A 106 22.47 19.65 24.60
C VAL A 106 21.51 19.95 23.44
N VAL A 107 20.53 20.83 23.66
CA VAL A 107 19.57 21.19 22.61
C VAL A 107 20.26 21.94 21.47
N SER A 108 21.25 22.79 21.76
CA SER A 108 22.03 23.49 20.73
C SER A 108 22.80 22.50 19.85
N GLU A 109 23.47 21.50 20.44
CA GLU A 109 24.18 20.46 19.68
C GLU A 109 23.21 19.63 18.83
N GLN A 110 22.03 19.32 19.36
CA GLN A 110 20.98 18.64 18.60
C GLN A 110 20.52 19.47 17.40
N ILE A 111 20.33 20.77 17.57
CA ILE A 111 19.97 21.69 16.47
C ILE A 111 21.04 21.65 15.38
N ASP A 112 22.32 21.75 15.74
CA ASP A 112 23.43 21.72 14.79
C ASP A 112 23.48 20.38 14.04
N SER A 113 23.26 19.26 14.75
CA SER A 113 23.21 17.93 14.13
C SER A 113 22.05 17.77 13.15
N VAL A 114 20.88 18.32 13.48
CA VAL A 114 19.69 18.29 12.63
C VAL A 114 19.90 19.17 11.39
N ALA A 115 20.44 20.38 11.56
CA ALA A 115 20.75 21.27 10.46
C ALA A 115 21.76 20.65 9.47
N ALA A 116 22.78 19.95 9.98
CA ALA A 116 23.70 19.19 9.14
C ALA A 116 22.98 18.07 8.36
N SER A 117 22.08 17.34 9.02
CA SER A 117 21.30 16.28 8.38
C SER A 117 20.33 16.80 7.30
N GLU A 118 19.70 17.95 7.54
CA GLU A 118 18.81 18.64 6.62
C GLU A 118 19.58 19.05 5.35
N SER A 119 20.72 19.73 5.51
CA SER A 119 21.55 20.14 4.37
C SER A 119 22.05 18.96 3.52
N ALA A 120 22.33 17.81 4.15
CA ALA A 120 22.74 16.60 3.47
C ALA A 120 21.56 15.95 2.69
N LEU A 121 20.35 16.00 3.25
CA LEU A 121 19.14 15.52 2.59
C LEU A 121 18.76 16.43 1.41
N ASP A 122 18.86 17.74 1.55
CA ASP A 122 18.62 18.69 0.46
C ASP A 122 19.58 18.45 -0.70
N ALA A 123 20.87 18.26 -0.42
CA ALA A 123 21.85 17.91 -1.44
C ALA A 123 21.51 16.59 -2.17
N LYS A 124 20.98 15.59 -1.45
CA LYS A 124 20.50 14.34 -2.07
C LYS A 124 19.25 14.57 -2.91
N LEU A 125 18.33 15.39 -2.44
CA LEU A 125 17.08 15.71 -3.11
C LEU A 125 17.35 16.41 -4.45
N GLU A 126 18.24 17.41 -4.45
CA GLU A 126 18.65 18.10 -5.68
C GLU A 126 19.35 17.18 -6.68
N ARG A 127 20.22 16.26 -6.21
CA ARG A 127 20.82 15.23 -7.07
C ARG A 127 19.75 14.33 -7.71
N ARG A 128 18.79 13.85 -6.90
CA ARG A 128 17.69 13.00 -7.39
C ARG A 128 16.78 13.73 -8.37
N ARG A 129 16.46 15.01 -8.12
CA ARG A 129 15.70 15.86 -9.05
C ARG A 129 16.42 16.00 -10.39
N ALA A 130 17.73 16.27 -10.36
CA ALA A 130 18.52 16.39 -11.59
C ALA A 130 18.59 15.06 -12.37
N ASP A 131 18.77 13.93 -11.68
CA ASP A 131 18.78 12.61 -12.30
C ASP A 131 17.42 12.28 -12.93
N LEU A 132 16.32 12.58 -12.22
CA LEU A 132 14.96 12.39 -12.69
C LEU A 132 14.69 13.22 -13.94
N GLN A 133 15.05 14.51 -13.94
CA GLN A 133 14.92 15.36 -15.13
C GLN A 133 15.72 14.84 -16.33
N ARG A 134 16.91 14.26 -16.11
CA ARG A 134 17.68 13.62 -17.19
C ARG A 134 16.99 12.35 -17.68
N ALA A 135 16.47 11.53 -16.78
CA ALA A 135 15.73 10.31 -17.14
C ALA A 135 14.46 10.62 -17.91
N GLU A 136 13.68 11.63 -17.51
CA GLU A 136 12.50 12.11 -18.22
C GLU A 136 12.83 12.59 -19.64
N LYS A 137 13.91 13.37 -19.80
CA LYS A 137 14.38 13.80 -21.13
C LYS A 137 14.80 12.61 -22.00
N ARG A 138 15.46 11.61 -21.42
CA ARG A 138 15.83 10.37 -22.12
C ARG A 138 14.59 9.59 -22.53
N LEU A 139 13.63 9.40 -21.62
CA LEU A 139 12.35 8.74 -21.89
C LEU A 139 11.63 9.41 -23.05
N LEU A 140 11.48 10.73 -23.00
CA LEU A 140 10.80 11.50 -24.03
C LEU A 140 11.54 11.43 -25.38
N THR A 141 12.87 11.32 -25.37
CA THR A 141 13.66 11.11 -26.59
C THR A 141 13.39 9.72 -27.16
N VAL A 142 13.42 8.68 -26.33
CA VAL A 142 13.14 7.29 -26.75
C VAL A 142 11.71 7.15 -27.27
N GLN A 143 10.72 7.75 -26.61
CA GLN A 143 9.32 7.74 -27.06
C GLN A 143 9.11 8.41 -28.42
N LYS A 144 9.91 9.43 -28.75
CA LYS A 144 9.84 10.11 -30.05
C LYS A 144 10.51 9.32 -31.17
N ILE A 145 11.43 8.41 -30.85
CA ILE A 145 12.14 7.61 -31.84
C ILE A 145 11.26 6.42 -32.22
N LYS A 146 10.82 6.37 -33.48
CA LYS A 146 10.16 5.20 -34.06
C LYS A 146 11.19 4.05 -34.15
N PRO A 147 10.87 2.82 -33.69
CA PRO A 147 11.80 1.68 -33.78
C PRO A 147 12.25 1.44 -35.22
N ALA A 148 13.54 1.13 -35.42
CA ALA A 148 14.13 0.94 -36.76
C ALA A 148 13.40 -0.14 -37.57
N TYR A 149 13.04 -1.25 -36.92
CA TYR A 149 12.35 -2.38 -37.55
C TYR A 149 10.86 -2.15 -37.79
N GLN A 150 10.29 -1.02 -37.33
CA GLN A 150 8.85 -0.77 -37.48
C GLN A 150 8.44 -0.64 -38.94
N GLY A 151 9.32 -0.09 -39.80
CA GLY A 151 9.04 0.02 -41.23
C GLY A 151 9.08 -1.34 -41.93
N GLU A 152 10.07 -2.17 -41.59
CA GLU A 152 10.20 -3.53 -42.11
C GLU A 152 9.00 -4.39 -41.68
N LEU A 153 8.59 -4.30 -40.42
CA LEU A 153 7.38 -4.96 -39.90
C LEU A 153 6.14 -4.57 -40.71
N THR A 154 5.87 -3.28 -40.89
CA THR A 154 4.71 -2.83 -41.66
C THR A 154 4.75 -3.30 -43.11
N SER A 155 5.94 -3.34 -43.73
CA SER A 155 6.07 -3.84 -45.11
C SER A 155 5.86 -5.35 -45.21
N LEU A 156 6.24 -6.11 -44.19
CA LEU A 156 6.00 -7.55 -44.12
C LEU A 156 4.53 -7.84 -43.86
N GLU A 157 3.87 -7.06 -43.01
CA GLU A 157 2.41 -7.13 -42.78
C GLU A 157 1.65 -6.89 -44.09
N GLU A 158 1.99 -5.85 -44.85
CA GLU A 158 1.41 -5.58 -46.18
C GLU A 158 1.65 -6.74 -47.16
N GLN A 159 2.88 -7.27 -47.23
CA GLN A 159 3.19 -8.42 -48.09
C GLN A 159 2.40 -9.68 -47.71
N ILE A 160 2.21 -9.91 -46.41
CA ILE A 160 1.43 -11.03 -45.92
C ILE A 160 -0.03 -10.86 -46.35
N GLU A 161 -0.62 -9.67 -46.19
CA GLU A 161 -1.98 -9.37 -46.66
C GLU A 161 -2.14 -9.61 -48.17
N GLU A 162 -1.21 -9.10 -49.00
CA GLU A 162 -1.23 -9.32 -50.45
C GLU A 162 -1.15 -10.81 -50.82
N LEU A 163 -0.31 -11.59 -50.12
CA LEU A 163 -0.18 -13.03 -50.33
C LEU A 163 -1.44 -13.78 -49.90
N TRP A 164 -2.12 -13.34 -48.84
CA TRP A 164 -3.38 -13.93 -48.40
C TRP A 164 -4.50 -13.70 -49.42
N GLU A 165 -4.60 -12.51 -50.00
CA GLU A 165 -5.59 -12.24 -51.07
C GLU A 165 -5.35 -13.12 -52.30
N GLN A 166 -4.07 -13.28 -52.69
CA GLN A 166 -3.71 -14.16 -53.80
C GLN A 166 -4.01 -15.63 -53.49
N TYR A 167 -3.72 -16.07 -52.27
CA TYR A 167 -4.04 -17.41 -51.80
C TYR A 167 -5.54 -17.66 -51.86
N GLU A 168 -6.35 -16.73 -51.34
CA GLU A 168 -7.80 -16.86 -51.29
C GLU A 168 -8.40 -16.97 -52.70
N LEU A 169 -7.94 -16.14 -53.64
CA LEU A 169 -8.39 -16.21 -55.03
C LEU A 169 -8.03 -17.55 -55.67
N ARG A 170 -6.78 -18.01 -55.51
CA ARG A 170 -6.32 -19.30 -56.05
C ARG A 170 -7.08 -20.47 -55.43
N TYR A 171 -7.33 -20.41 -54.12
CA TYR A 171 -8.10 -21.41 -53.41
C TYR A 171 -9.52 -21.53 -53.99
N ARG A 172 -10.23 -20.41 -54.16
CA ARG A 172 -11.55 -20.37 -54.80
C ARG A 172 -11.54 -20.92 -56.23
N CYS A 173 -10.53 -20.57 -57.04
CA CYS A 173 -10.37 -21.11 -58.40
C CYS A 173 -10.17 -22.64 -58.40
N VAL A 174 -9.34 -23.15 -57.49
CA VAL A 174 -9.09 -24.60 -57.36
C VAL A 174 -10.34 -25.34 -56.92
N GLU A 175 -11.10 -24.81 -55.96
CA GLU A 175 -12.38 -25.40 -55.55
C GLU A 175 -13.38 -25.45 -56.71
N ALA A 176 -13.50 -24.37 -57.48
CA ALA A 176 -14.37 -24.32 -58.65
C ALA A 176 -13.98 -25.38 -59.71
N LEU A 177 -12.69 -25.53 -59.99
CA LEU A 177 -12.19 -26.54 -60.93
C LEU A 177 -12.42 -27.97 -60.41
N LYS A 178 -12.15 -28.23 -59.12
CA LYS A 178 -12.46 -29.53 -58.48
C LYS A 178 -13.94 -29.87 -58.60
N HIS A 179 -14.81 -28.89 -58.38
CA HIS A 179 -16.25 -29.08 -58.53
C HIS A 179 -16.64 -29.43 -59.98
N GLN A 180 -16.12 -28.69 -60.96
CA GLN A 180 -16.35 -28.99 -62.39
C GLN A 180 -15.86 -30.38 -62.78
N LEU A 181 -14.67 -30.78 -62.30
CA LEU A 181 -14.09 -32.08 -62.57
C LEU A 181 -14.97 -33.20 -62.00
N SER A 182 -15.47 -33.04 -60.76
CA SER A 182 -16.40 -33.99 -60.16
C SER A 182 -17.72 -34.12 -60.93
N LEU A 183 -18.23 -33.03 -61.52
CA LEU A 183 -19.43 -33.10 -62.37
C LEU A 183 -19.17 -33.87 -63.68
N LEU A 184 -18.01 -33.66 -64.31
CA LEU A 184 -17.62 -34.39 -65.51
C LEU A 184 -17.38 -35.88 -65.23
N GLU A 185 -16.73 -36.21 -64.11
CA GLU A 185 -16.52 -37.60 -63.68
C GLU A 185 -17.85 -38.33 -63.45
N LYS A 186 -18.83 -37.67 -62.79
CA LYS A 186 -20.17 -38.21 -62.60
C LYS A 186 -20.90 -38.43 -63.93
N ALA A 187 -20.84 -37.46 -64.85
CA ALA A 187 -21.45 -37.60 -66.16
C ALA A 187 -20.79 -38.74 -66.98
N GLN A 188 -19.47 -38.90 -66.89
CA GLN A 188 -18.76 -40.00 -67.53
C GLN A 188 -19.12 -41.36 -66.91
N SER A 189 -19.24 -41.45 -65.58
CA SER A 189 -19.65 -42.70 -64.93
C SER A 189 -21.09 -43.06 -65.28
N GLU A 190 -22.03 -42.10 -65.29
CA GLU A 190 -23.42 -42.31 -65.71
C GLU A 190 -23.48 -42.78 -67.17
N ALA A 191 -22.74 -42.13 -68.09
CA ALA A 191 -22.67 -42.55 -69.49
C ALA A 191 -22.04 -43.95 -69.66
N ALA A 192 -21.03 -44.28 -68.86
CA ALA A 192 -20.42 -45.61 -68.87
C ALA A 192 -21.39 -46.68 -68.32
N GLU A 193 -22.12 -46.37 -67.25
CA GLU A 193 -23.18 -47.24 -66.70
C GLU A 193 -24.31 -47.45 -67.72
N GLU A 194 -24.74 -46.40 -68.44
CA GLU A 194 -25.71 -46.50 -69.54
C GLU A 194 -25.19 -47.37 -70.68
N GLN A 195 -23.93 -47.19 -71.09
CA GLN A 195 -23.29 -48.03 -72.11
C GLN A 195 -23.17 -49.49 -71.67
N GLN A 196 -22.76 -49.74 -70.42
CA GLN A 196 -22.69 -51.08 -69.84
C GLN A 196 -24.09 -51.71 -69.75
N ALA A 197 -25.10 -50.96 -69.32
CA ALA A 197 -26.49 -51.41 -69.27
C ALA A 197 -27.03 -51.73 -70.68
N ALA A 198 -26.70 -50.92 -71.69
CA ALA A 198 -27.09 -51.18 -73.08
C ALA A 198 -26.43 -52.46 -73.64
N VAL A 199 -25.13 -52.66 -73.38
CA VAL A 199 -24.44 -53.91 -73.74
C VAL A 199 -25.07 -55.11 -73.04
N MET A 200 -25.35 -55.01 -71.74
CA MET A 200 -26.01 -56.06 -70.97
C MET A 200 -27.42 -56.37 -71.51
N GLN A 201 -28.20 -55.34 -71.89
CA GLN A 201 -29.48 -55.53 -72.55
C GLN A 201 -29.37 -56.19 -73.93
N LEU A 202 -28.34 -55.91 -74.72
CA LEU A 202 -28.07 -56.63 -75.98
C LEU A 202 -27.73 -58.10 -75.72
N ILE A 203 -26.87 -58.39 -74.74
CA ILE A 203 -26.55 -59.77 -74.34
C ILE A 203 -27.83 -60.52 -73.95
N HIS A 204 -28.67 -59.93 -73.08
CA HIS A 204 -29.95 -60.53 -72.69
C HIS A 204 -30.91 -60.74 -73.89
N LYS A 205 -30.88 -59.87 -74.91
CA LYS A 205 -31.67 -60.07 -76.15
C LYS A 205 -31.15 -61.24 -76.97
N TYR A 206 -29.84 -61.37 -77.16
CA TYR A 206 -29.24 -62.52 -77.85
C TYR A 206 -29.45 -63.83 -77.10
N GLU A 207 -29.32 -63.83 -75.77
CA GLU A 207 -29.60 -64.99 -74.92
C GLU A 207 -31.09 -65.41 -74.94
N ALA A 208 -32.01 -64.47 -75.18
CA ALA A 208 -33.44 -64.75 -75.34
C ALA A 208 -33.82 -65.24 -76.75
N GLU A 209 -33.06 -64.88 -77.78
CA GLU A 209 -33.24 -65.36 -79.16
C GLU A 209 -32.62 -66.75 -79.38
N ASP A 210 -31.58 -67.14 -78.64
CA ASP A 210 -30.95 -68.46 -78.71
C ASP A 210 -31.52 -69.50 -77.72
N LEU A 211 -32.59 -70.19 -78.13
CA LEU A 211 -33.08 -71.45 -77.55
C LEU A 211 -32.27 -72.68 -78.05
N LEU A 212 -31.21 -73.07 -77.31
CA LEU A 212 -30.53 -74.41 -77.15
C LEU A 212 -29.84 -75.13 -78.37
N PRO A 213 -28.91 -76.12 -78.18
CA PRO A 213 -27.69 -76.24 -77.34
C PRO A 213 -26.45 -76.78 -78.15
N GLY A 214 -25.21 -76.71 -77.61
CA GLY A 214 -24.15 -77.67 -78.01
C GLY A 214 -22.67 -77.23 -78.09
N LYS A 215 -21.98 -77.35 -76.96
CA LYS A 215 -20.60 -77.87 -76.72
C LYS A 215 -19.70 -78.23 -77.93
N LEU A 216 -18.43 -77.81 -77.89
CA LEU A 216 -17.22 -78.67 -77.98
C LEU A 216 -15.90 -77.85 -77.92
N ASP A 217 -15.33 -77.79 -76.73
CA ASP A 217 -13.96 -78.22 -76.35
C ASP A 217 -12.83 -78.24 -77.40
N HIS A 218 -11.76 -77.48 -77.13
CA HIS A 218 -10.38 -77.94 -77.39
C HIS A 218 -9.49 -77.64 -76.16
N SER A 219 -9.01 -78.72 -75.56
CA SER A 219 -7.92 -78.84 -74.56
C SER A 219 -6.58 -78.31 -75.09
N GLY A 220 -5.56 -77.93 -74.30
CA GLY A 220 -5.33 -77.96 -72.85
C GLY A 220 -3.85 -77.65 -72.52
N ALA A 221 -3.54 -77.65 -71.22
CA ALA A 221 -2.22 -77.60 -70.54
C ALA A 221 -1.52 -76.22 -70.43
N SER A 222 -0.88 -75.81 -69.34
CA SER A 222 -0.68 -76.28 -67.95
C SER A 222 0.11 -75.17 -67.25
N GLY A 223 -0.08 -74.93 -65.95
CA GLY A 223 0.83 -74.06 -65.19
C GLY A 223 0.25 -73.49 -63.90
N SER A 224 0.26 -74.30 -62.85
CA SER A 224 0.18 -73.84 -61.46
C SER A 224 1.35 -72.93 -61.12
N GLU A 225 1.11 -71.79 -60.46
CA GLU A 225 1.95 -71.32 -59.35
C GLU A 225 1.27 -70.17 -58.57
N SER A 226 1.00 -70.45 -57.30
CA SER A 226 0.80 -69.46 -56.26
C SER A 226 2.12 -68.70 -56.04
N ARG A 227 2.08 -67.36 -56.04
CA ARG A 227 2.89 -66.41 -55.25
C ARG A 227 2.62 -64.99 -55.77
N ALA A 228 1.99 -64.15 -54.96
CA ALA A 228 2.69 -63.23 -54.06
C ALA A 228 3.56 -62.21 -54.83
N GLY A 229 3.08 -60.97 -54.83
CA GLY A 229 3.92 -59.77 -54.91
C GLY A 229 3.88 -59.02 -56.23
N PHE A 230 3.21 -57.86 -56.24
CA PHE A 230 3.91 -56.66 -56.72
C PHE A 230 3.38 -55.38 -56.05
N LEU A 231 4.18 -54.94 -55.08
CA LEU A 231 4.57 -53.57 -54.78
C LEU A 231 3.48 -52.55 -54.42
N ALA A 232 3.14 -52.59 -53.13
CA ALA A 232 3.10 -51.38 -52.33
C ALA A 232 4.54 -50.86 -52.09
N GLY A 233 4.72 -49.54 -52.17
CA GLY A 233 5.97 -48.78 -51.93
C GLY A 233 6.18 -47.76 -53.05
N ARG A 234 6.36 -46.45 -52.83
CA ARG A 234 6.83 -45.58 -51.74
C ARG A 234 6.08 -44.24 -51.92
N ASP A 235 5.94 -43.31 -50.98
CA ASP A 235 6.87 -42.68 -50.03
C ASP A 235 6.09 -42.37 -48.73
N SER A 236 6.58 -42.64 -47.51
CA SER A 236 7.81 -42.14 -46.87
C SER A 236 7.88 -40.61 -46.80
N LEU A 237 7.09 -40.00 -45.92
CA LEU A 237 7.49 -38.74 -45.29
C LEU A 237 7.12 -38.76 -43.79
N ASP A 238 8.12 -39.18 -43.03
CA ASP A 238 8.56 -38.75 -41.70
C ASP A 238 7.57 -38.43 -40.57
N ASP A 239 7.84 -39.14 -39.47
CA ASP A 239 7.38 -38.97 -38.10
C ASP A 239 7.32 -37.50 -37.64
N ILE A 240 6.10 -37.01 -37.41
CA ILE A 240 5.89 -35.89 -36.49
C ILE A 240 5.91 -36.47 -35.08
N ARG A 241 7.10 -36.43 -34.46
CA ARG A 241 7.24 -36.50 -33.00
C ARG A 241 6.74 -35.19 -32.41
N ASP A 242 5.59 -35.25 -31.76
CA ASP A 242 5.20 -34.25 -30.76
C ASP A 242 6.06 -34.47 -29.50
N GLU A 243 7.25 -33.84 -29.48
CA GLU A 243 7.93 -33.50 -28.22
C GLU A 243 7.52 -32.08 -27.83
N ASP A 244 6.46 -32.03 -27.03
CA ASP A 244 5.97 -30.84 -26.35
C ASP A 244 6.91 -30.52 -25.17
N ASP A 245 8.05 -29.88 -25.46
CA ASP A 245 8.95 -29.29 -24.47
C ASP A 245 8.71 -27.78 -24.39
N SER A 246 7.57 -27.41 -23.80
CA SER A 246 7.33 -26.06 -23.30
C SER A 246 8.03 -25.90 -21.94
N GLN A 247 9.37 -25.84 -21.94
CA GLN A 247 10.12 -25.29 -20.83
C GLN A 247 9.95 -23.76 -20.78
N SER A 248 9.00 -23.34 -19.96
CA SER A 248 8.90 -21.98 -19.42
C SER A 248 10.08 -21.73 -18.48
N ASP A 249 11.19 -21.19 -19.00
CA ASP A 249 12.20 -20.51 -18.17
C ASP A 249 11.67 -19.11 -17.82
N SER A 250 10.89 -19.06 -16.74
CA SER A 250 10.65 -17.84 -15.98
C SER A 250 11.44 -17.90 -14.67
N ASP A 251 12.76 -17.91 -14.76
CA ASP A 251 13.62 -17.61 -13.61
C ASP A 251 13.95 -16.11 -13.62
N PHE A 252 13.01 -15.33 -13.11
CA PHE A 252 13.25 -13.96 -12.65
C PHE A 252 13.07 -13.96 -11.13
N SER A 253 14.01 -14.60 -10.44
CA SER A 253 14.19 -14.46 -8.99
C SER A 253 14.82 -13.10 -8.69
N ASP A 254 14.00 -12.06 -8.64
CA ASP A 254 14.36 -10.75 -8.09
C ASP A 254 14.36 -10.82 -6.55
N THR A 255 15.30 -11.58 -5.99
CA THR A 255 15.42 -11.80 -4.53
C THR A 255 16.78 -11.43 -3.97
N GLU A 256 17.51 -10.48 -4.56
CA GLU A 256 18.79 -9.99 -3.98
C GLU A 256 18.99 -8.46 -4.00
N LEU A 257 17.92 -7.66 -3.95
CA LEU A 257 18.05 -6.20 -3.85
C LEU A 257 17.83 -5.62 -2.44
N PHE A 258 17.67 -6.46 -1.41
CA PHE A 258 17.46 -5.99 -0.04
C PHE A 258 18.17 -6.81 1.07
N ALA A 259 19.34 -7.39 0.79
CA ALA A 259 20.17 -8.01 1.82
C ALA A 259 21.36 -7.11 2.23
N GLY A 260 21.23 -6.51 3.42
CA GLY A 260 22.32 -6.38 4.37
C GLY A 260 23.48 -5.44 4.04
N ASN A 261 23.28 -4.14 4.28
CA ASN A 261 24.40 -3.29 4.68
C ASN A 261 24.45 -3.26 6.22
N GLU A 262 24.87 -4.37 6.83
CA GLU A 262 25.33 -4.37 8.22
C GLU A 262 26.79 -3.86 8.28
N PRO A 263 27.13 -2.97 9.22
CA PRO A 263 28.47 -2.45 9.35
C PRO A 263 29.40 -3.53 9.97
N LYS A 264 30.47 -3.88 9.24
CA LYS A 264 31.57 -4.69 9.77
C LYS A 264 32.13 -4.03 11.03
N SER A 265 31.94 -4.67 12.18
CA SER A 265 32.70 -4.38 13.39
C SER A 265 34.18 -4.68 13.12
N ARG A 266 35.03 -3.67 13.32
CA ARG A 266 36.47 -3.87 13.44
C ARG A 266 36.73 -4.42 14.85
N HIS A 267 37.03 -5.69 14.92
CA HIS A 267 37.84 -6.24 16.01
C HIS A 267 39.30 -6.12 15.58
N ASP A 268 39.97 -5.09 16.11
CA ASP A 268 41.42 -5.08 16.21
C ASP A 268 41.77 -5.52 17.64
N ASN A 269 42.26 -6.74 17.76
CA ASN A 269 43.09 -7.22 18.87
C ASN A 269 44.27 -7.92 18.23
N ASP A 270 45.46 -7.33 18.35
CA ASP A 270 46.66 -7.97 18.93
C ASP A 270 47.91 -7.14 18.59
N ALA A 271 48.49 -6.51 19.62
CA ALA A 271 49.93 -6.38 19.95
C ALA A 271 50.16 -5.29 21.01
#